data_AF-A0A915IT66-F1
#
_entry.id   AF-A0A915IT66-F1
#
_cell.length_a   1.000
_cell.length_b   1.000
_cell.length_c   1.000
_cell.angle_alpha   90.00
_cell.angle_beta   90.00
_cell.angle_gamma   90.00
#
_symmetry.space_group_name_H-M   'P 1'
#
loop_
_entity.id
_entity.type
_entity.pdbx_description
1 polymer ?
#
loop_
_entity_poly.entity_id
_entity_poly.type
_entity_poly.pdbx_seq_one_letter_code
_entity_poly.pdbx_strand_id
1 'polypeptide(L)'
;HAEGLLYESPLVFPLSICGDGAKKLALKYDIGIVEEKSLITRASFNRYKKCLKKMNGSKPGEEIAGRDIMASDTVGCLVVNSSGSTVAACSSGGILFKKPGRLGPAAFYGCACWAEDADDLSITITVSGCGETLIKTHFARSCAEFIFQKLREDENSCLMDIVQNFFKIRYLESRLLNEFDTCRKTAGFIVVVCQKCKTNVETENNISDLLIELAYVHNSEEMVIGYGLRRKNGETKLQSFSSKSENGKVDLSLNDVGFEV
;
A
#
# COMPACT_ATOMS: atom_id res chain seq x y z
N HIS A 1 -28.08 -6.81 25.98
CA HIS A 1 -27.39 -6.05 27.04
C HIS A 1 -25.87 -5.94 26.88
N ALA A 2 -25.19 -6.72 26.03
CA ALA A 2 -23.73 -6.58 25.82
C ALA A 2 -23.31 -5.58 24.70
N GLU A 3 -24.23 -5.18 23.80
CA GLU A 3 -23.88 -4.31 22.66
C GLU A 3 -23.56 -2.85 23.06
N GLY A 4 -24.05 -2.36 24.21
CA GLY A 4 -23.68 -1.03 24.74
C GLY A 4 -22.28 -0.97 25.34
N LEU A 5 -21.82 -2.09 25.93
CA LEU A 5 -20.54 -2.21 26.64
C LEU A 5 -19.32 -2.41 25.73
N LEU A 6 -19.47 -2.47 24.41
CA LEU A 6 -18.34 -2.63 23.49
C LEU A 6 -17.78 -1.29 22.97
N TYR A 7 -18.50 -0.18 23.17
CA TYR A 7 -18.24 1.06 22.42
C TYR A 7 -18.15 2.32 23.29
N GLU A 8 -18.69 2.31 24.50
CA GLU A 8 -18.45 3.34 25.55
C GLU A 8 -17.52 2.80 26.65
N SER A 9 -16.86 1.69 26.37
CA SER A 9 -16.10 0.95 27.36
C SER A 9 -14.69 1.49 27.50
N PRO A 10 -14.13 1.53 28.72
CA PRO A 10 -12.73 1.89 28.95
C PRO A 10 -11.73 0.86 28.39
N LEU A 11 -12.22 -0.16 27.67
CA LEU A 11 -11.41 -1.20 27.04
C LEU A 11 -10.84 -0.71 25.71
N VAL A 12 -9.71 -1.30 25.33
CA VAL A 12 -9.03 -1.00 24.05
C VAL A 12 -9.99 -1.24 22.88
N PHE A 13 -10.13 -0.22 22.03
CA PHE A 13 -10.99 -0.30 20.85
C PHE A 13 -10.47 -1.35 19.85
N PRO A 14 -11.35 -2.11 19.16
CA PRO A 14 -10.91 -3.12 18.21
C PRO A 14 -10.08 -2.53 17.06
N LEU A 15 -8.85 -3.03 16.87
CA LEU A 15 -8.00 -2.65 15.74
C LEU A 15 -8.52 -3.19 14.40
N SER A 16 -9.16 -4.35 14.40
CA SER A 16 -9.65 -5.02 13.19
C SER A 16 -11.01 -5.65 13.43
N ILE A 17 -11.91 -5.42 12.49
CA ILE A 17 -13.30 -5.89 12.49
C ILE A 17 -13.66 -6.38 11.09
N CYS A 18 -14.52 -7.37 10.98
CA CYS A 18 -14.91 -7.94 9.69
C CYS A 18 -16.38 -8.40 9.66
N GLY A 19 -16.86 -8.69 8.45
CA GLY A 19 -18.22 -9.23 8.23
C GLY A 19 -19.32 -8.33 8.80
N ASP A 20 -20.37 -8.96 9.33
CA ASP A 20 -21.55 -8.26 9.84
C ASP A 20 -21.23 -7.34 11.03
N GLY A 21 -20.25 -7.68 11.85
CA GLY A 21 -19.80 -6.83 12.97
C GLY A 21 -19.27 -5.48 12.48
N ALA A 22 -18.49 -5.48 11.39
CA ALA A 22 -18.01 -4.25 10.78
C ALA A 22 -19.15 -3.40 10.20
N LYS A 23 -20.13 -4.04 9.54
CA LYS A 23 -21.30 -3.35 8.98
C LYS A 23 -22.17 -2.70 10.08
N LYS A 24 -22.41 -3.40 11.18
CA LYS A 24 -23.14 -2.86 12.33
C LYS A 24 -22.42 -1.68 12.95
N LEU A 25 -21.09 -1.74 13.05
CA LEU A 25 -20.30 -0.64 13.59
C LEU A 25 -20.34 0.58 12.68
N ALA A 26 -20.23 0.39 11.37
CA ALA A 26 -20.32 1.47 10.39
C ALA A 26 -21.66 2.22 10.50
N LEU A 27 -22.78 1.49 10.59
CA LEU A 27 -24.11 2.08 10.79
C LEU A 27 -24.22 2.87 12.09
N LYS A 28 -23.56 2.42 13.16
CA LYS A 28 -23.56 3.12 14.45
C LYS A 28 -22.83 4.47 14.40
N TYR A 29 -21.80 4.59 13.58
CA TYR A 29 -21.04 5.83 13.36
C TYR A 29 -21.58 6.66 12.17
N ASP A 30 -22.82 6.42 11.75
CA ASP A 30 -23.47 7.12 10.64
C ASP A 30 -22.67 7.05 9.32
N ILE A 31 -21.88 5.99 9.13
CA ILE A 31 -21.19 5.73 7.87
C ILE A 31 -22.22 5.19 6.87
N GLY A 32 -22.37 5.89 5.74
CA GLY A 32 -23.32 5.53 4.69
C GLY A 32 -23.11 4.12 4.15
N ILE A 33 -24.18 3.32 4.15
CA ILE A 33 -24.21 1.97 3.56
C ILE A 33 -24.94 2.02 2.22
N VAL A 34 -24.35 1.39 1.21
CA VAL A 34 -24.94 1.27 -0.14
C VAL A 34 -25.45 -0.14 -0.40
N GLU A 35 -26.35 -0.28 -1.38
CA GLU A 35 -26.79 -1.59 -1.85
C GLU A 35 -25.63 -2.30 -2.57
N GLU A 36 -25.38 -3.58 -2.25
CA GLU A 36 -24.26 -4.33 -2.84
C GLU A 36 -24.28 -4.35 -4.38
N LYS A 37 -25.48 -4.37 -4.98
CA LYS A 37 -25.64 -4.34 -6.44
C LYS A 37 -25.16 -3.03 -7.06
N SER A 38 -25.19 -1.92 -6.33
CA SER A 38 -24.71 -0.63 -6.84
C SER A 38 -23.19 -0.59 -6.99
N LEU A 39 -22.47 -1.49 -6.30
CA LEU A 39 -21.01 -1.64 -6.44
C LEU A 39 -20.61 -2.46 -7.68
N ILE A 40 -21.56 -3.13 -8.34
CA ILE A 40 -21.29 -3.96 -9.51
C ILE A 40 -21.41 -3.11 -10.78
N THR A 41 -20.27 -2.82 -11.40
CA THR A 41 -20.23 -2.11 -12.67
C THR A 41 -20.42 -3.06 -13.85
N ARG A 42 -20.84 -2.51 -15.01
CA ARG A 42 -20.92 -3.27 -16.26
C ARG A 42 -19.56 -3.86 -16.65
N ALA A 43 -18.47 -3.13 -16.41
CA ALA A 43 -17.11 -3.58 -16.70
C ALA A 43 -16.69 -4.77 -15.82
N SER A 44 -16.90 -4.70 -14.49
CA SER A 44 -16.56 -5.80 -13.59
C SER A 44 -17.40 -7.05 -13.85
N PHE A 45 -18.69 -6.88 -14.17
CA PHE A 45 -19.56 -7.99 -14.53
C PHE A 45 -19.17 -8.68 -15.85
N ASN A 46 -18.75 -7.91 -16.86
CA ASN A 46 -18.24 -8.46 -18.12
C ASN A 46 -16.93 -9.22 -17.91
N ARG A 47 -16.01 -8.68 -17.10
CA ARG A 47 -14.77 -9.34 -16.69
C ARG A 47 -15.07 -10.66 -15.99
N TYR A 48 -15.98 -10.66 -15.01
CA TYR A 48 -16.45 -11.87 -14.32
C TYR A 48 -16.97 -12.93 -15.30
N LYS A 49 -17.88 -12.56 -16.22
CA LYS A 49 -18.42 -13.50 -17.22
C LYS A 49 -17.34 -14.09 -18.13
N LYS A 50 -16.39 -13.26 -18.59
CA LYS A 50 -15.28 -13.70 -19.44
C LYS A 50 -14.42 -14.73 -18.71
N CYS A 51 -14.05 -14.46 -17.46
CA CYS A 51 -13.23 -15.36 -16.67
C CYS A 51 -13.98 -16.63 -16.26
N LEU A 52 -15.28 -16.56 -16.00
CA LEU A 52 -16.11 -17.73 -15.68
C LEU A 52 -16.18 -18.71 -16.84
N LYS A 53 -16.32 -18.21 -18.08
CA LYS A 53 -16.27 -19.05 -19.29
C LYS A 53 -14.92 -19.75 -19.45
N LYS A 54 -13.81 -19.05 -19.16
CA LYS A 54 -12.47 -19.65 -19.17
C LYS A 54 -12.36 -20.75 -18.11
N MET A 55 -12.78 -20.47 -16.87
CA MET A 55 -12.78 -21.44 -15.79
C MET A 55 -13.54 -22.73 -16.10
N ASN A 56 -14.74 -22.62 -16.65
CA ASN A 56 -15.55 -23.79 -16.98
C ASN A 56 -14.98 -24.60 -18.15
N GLY A 57 -14.12 -24.01 -18.99
CA GLY A 57 -13.45 -24.68 -20.09
C GLY A 57 -12.08 -25.28 -19.73
N SER A 58 -11.53 -24.93 -18.57
CA SER A 58 -10.24 -25.44 -18.07
C SER A 58 -10.39 -26.81 -17.41
N LYS A 59 -9.36 -27.65 -17.52
CA LYS A 59 -9.36 -28.95 -16.85
C LYS A 59 -9.10 -28.81 -15.34
N PRO A 60 -9.59 -29.74 -14.50
CA PRO A 60 -9.24 -29.77 -13.09
C PRO A 60 -7.72 -29.82 -12.91
N GLY A 61 -7.17 -28.85 -12.15
CA GLY A 61 -5.73 -28.75 -11.89
C GLY A 61 -4.93 -27.88 -12.88
N GLU A 62 -5.55 -27.38 -13.96
CA GLU A 62 -4.90 -26.35 -14.80
C GLU A 62 -4.92 -25.00 -14.09
N GLU A 63 -3.73 -24.39 -13.92
CA GLU A 63 -3.64 -23.01 -13.46
C GLU A 63 -4.18 -22.06 -14.52
N ILE A 64 -5.23 -21.32 -14.16
CA ILE A 64 -5.81 -20.32 -15.03
C ILE A 64 -5.08 -19.00 -14.81
N ALA A 65 -3.94 -18.86 -15.48
CA ALA A 65 -3.18 -17.63 -15.52
C ALA A 65 -3.73 -16.66 -16.58
N GLY A 66 -3.70 -15.37 -16.28
CA GLY A 66 -4.03 -14.32 -17.24
C GLY A 66 -4.32 -12.99 -16.58
N ARG A 67 -4.00 -11.88 -17.27
CA ARG A 67 -4.18 -10.51 -16.77
C ARG A 67 -5.56 -10.26 -16.17
N ASP A 68 -6.62 -10.71 -16.84
CA ASP A 68 -7.99 -10.51 -16.36
C ASP A 68 -8.31 -11.22 -15.04
N ILE A 69 -7.58 -12.27 -14.67
CA ILE A 69 -7.78 -13.04 -13.45
C ILE A 69 -6.82 -12.58 -12.36
N MET A 70 -5.59 -12.22 -12.75
CA MET A 70 -4.51 -11.81 -11.85
C MET A 70 -4.45 -10.30 -11.58
N ALA A 71 -5.22 -9.47 -12.31
CA ALA A 71 -5.23 -8.03 -12.08
C ALA A 71 -5.77 -7.72 -10.67
N SER A 72 -4.96 -6.95 -9.94
CA SER A 72 -5.21 -6.47 -8.58
C SER A 72 -6.06 -5.20 -8.64
N ASP A 73 -7.23 -5.23 -8.00
CA ASP A 73 -8.09 -4.06 -7.84
C ASP A 73 -7.79 -3.39 -6.48
N THR A 74 -6.54 -2.97 -6.29
CA THR A 74 -6.05 -2.36 -5.04
C THR A 74 -5.59 -0.93 -5.29
N VAL A 75 -5.99 -0.03 -4.40
CA VAL A 75 -5.58 1.38 -4.39
C VAL A 75 -4.92 1.71 -3.06
N GLY A 76 -3.96 2.63 -3.10
CA GLY A 76 -3.21 3.10 -1.93
C GLY A 76 -3.04 4.61 -1.95
N CYS A 77 -2.92 5.20 -0.76
CA CYS A 77 -2.68 6.62 -0.59
C CYS A 77 -1.70 6.85 0.56
N LEU A 78 -0.76 7.76 0.34
CA LEU A 78 0.25 8.20 1.29
C LEU A 78 0.16 9.71 1.43
N VAL A 79 0.23 10.21 2.66
CA VAL A 79 0.18 11.64 2.95
C VAL A 79 1.28 11.98 3.94
N VAL A 80 1.97 13.09 3.68
CA VAL A 80 2.87 13.75 4.63
C VAL A 80 2.31 15.15 4.86
N ASN A 81 2.08 15.51 6.12
CA ASN A 81 1.62 16.86 6.47
C ASN A 81 2.81 17.83 6.65
N SER A 82 2.53 19.10 6.93
CA SER A 82 3.55 20.13 7.13
C SER A 82 4.38 19.97 8.41
N SER A 83 4.01 19.07 9.33
CA SER A 83 4.83 18.73 10.51
C SER A 83 5.72 17.50 10.27
N GLY A 84 5.71 16.95 9.04
CA GLY A 84 6.41 15.73 8.70
C GLY A 84 5.73 14.46 9.19
N SER A 85 4.50 14.55 9.72
CA SER A 85 3.72 13.39 10.15
C SER A 85 3.08 12.69 8.96
N THR A 86 3.04 11.36 9.03
CA THR A 86 2.67 10.52 7.89
C THR A 86 1.40 9.71 8.12
N VAL A 87 0.67 9.44 7.03
CA VAL A 87 -0.52 8.59 7.03
C VAL A 87 -0.48 7.69 5.80
N ALA A 88 -0.82 6.41 5.99
CA ALA A 88 -1.01 5.46 4.92
C ALA A 88 -2.41 4.85 4.95
N ALA A 89 -3.00 4.66 3.79
CA ALA A 89 -4.25 3.92 3.63
C ALA A 89 -4.20 3.04 2.38
N CYS A 90 -4.86 1.89 2.45
CA CYS A 90 -5.00 0.96 1.34
C CYS A 90 -6.42 0.37 1.33
N SER A 91 -6.96 0.11 0.14
CA SER A 91 -8.25 -0.55 -0.05
C SER A 91 -8.21 -1.50 -1.24
N SER A 92 -8.91 -2.62 -1.14
CA SER A 92 -8.91 -3.66 -2.18
C SER A 92 -10.22 -4.43 -2.23
N GLY A 93 -10.67 -4.72 -3.46
CA GLY A 93 -11.77 -5.67 -3.70
C GLY A 93 -11.35 -7.13 -3.51
N GLY A 94 -10.04 -7.41 -3.48
CA GLY A 94 -9.47 -8.76 -3.47
C GLY A 94 -9.50 -9.44 -4.84
N ILE A 95 -9.14 -10.72 -4.86
CA ILE A 95 -9.05 -11.50 -6.10
C ILE A 95 -10.42 -11.92 -6.64
N LEU A 96 -10.52 -12.07 -7.96
CA LEU A 96 -11.71 -12.59 -8.62
C LEU A 96 -11.99 -14.03 -8.16
N PHE A 97 -13.27 -14.38 -7.99
CA PHE A 97 -13.72 -15.70 -7.49
C PHE A 97 -13.19 -16.09 -6.10
N LYS A 98 -12.77 -15.11 -5.28
CA LYS A 98 -12.41 -15.38 -3.89
C LYS A 98 -13.54 -16.13 -3.17
N LYS A 99 -13.17 -17.08 -2.31
CA LYS A 99 -14.13 -17.71 -1.40
C LYS A 99 -14.72 -16.62 -0.48
N PRO A 100 -16.04 -16.64 -0.22
CA PRO A 100 -16.64 -15.74 0.78
C PRO A 100 -15.86 -15.80 2.11
N GLY A 101 -15.61 -14.64 2.70
CA GLY A 101 -14.79 -14.53 3.92
C GLY A 101 -13.28 -14.48 3.71
N ARG A 102 -12.76 -14.64 2.48
CA ARG A 102 -11.32 -14.46 2.22
C ARG A 102 -10.91 -13.01 2.44
N LEU A 103 -9.97 -12.80 3.38
CA LEU A 103 -9.32 -11.51 3.64
C LEU A 103 -8.00 -11.40 2.88
N GLY A 104 -7.75 -10.21 2.32
CA GLY A 104 -6.50 -9.88 1.63
C GLY A 104 -5.62 -8.93 2.45
N PRO A 105 -4.44 -8.54 1.93
CA PRO A 105 -3.42 -7.80 2.69
C PRO A 105 -3.92 -6.43 3.18
N ALA A 106 -4.86 -5.80 2.47
CA ALA A 106 -5.47 -4.53 2.89
C ALA A 106 -6.22 -4.61 4.22
N ALA A 107 -6.58 -5.81 4.69
CA ALA A 107 -7.24 -6.04 5.96
C ALA A 107 -6.28 -6.45 7.09
N PHE A 108 -4.99 -6.64 6.81
CA PHE A 108 -3.99 -7.09 7.79
C PHE A 108 -3.01 -5.95 8.11
N TYR A 109 -2.84 -5.69 9.40
CA TYR A 109 -1.91 -4.69 9.91
C TYR A 109 -0.49 -4.93 9.38
N GLY A 110 0.13 -3.87 8.85
CA GLY A 110 1.49 -3.86 8.28
C GLY A 110 1.70 -4.65 6.99
N CYS A 111 0.65 -5.22 6.39
CA CYS A 111 0.80 -5.97 5.15
C CYS A 111 0.72 -5.07 3.91
N ALA A 112 -0.39 -4.34 3.72
CA ALA A 112 -0.59 -3.52 2.53
C ALA A 112 -0.22 -2.04 2.71
N CYS A 113 -0.17 -1.54 3.94
CA CYS A 113 0.23 -0.18 4.22
C CYS A 113 0.91 -0.06 5.59
N TRP A 114 1.74 0.96 5.74
CA TRP A 114 2.44 1.29 6.99
C TRP A 114 2.69 2.79 7.05
N ALA A 115 2.57 3.38 8.23
CA ALA A 115 2.99 4.74 8.51
C ALA A 115 3.60 4.76 9.90
N GLU A 116 4.80 5.31 10.01
CA GLU A 116 5.55 5.36 11.25
C GLU A 116 6.35 6.66 11.29
N ASP A 117 6.09 7.46 12.30
CA ASP A 117 6.77 8.72 12.55
C ASP A 117 7.73 8.52 13.74
N ALA A 118 9.03 8.68 13.50
CA ALA A 118 10.04 8.80 14.56
C ALA A 118 10.45 10.28 14.73
N ASP A 119 11.37 10.54 15.67
CA ASP A 119 11.77 11.89 16.05
C ASP A 119 12.25 12.73 14.85
N ASP A 120 13.13 12.16 14.02
CA ASP A 120 13.80 12.82 12.89
C ASP A 120 13.45 12.23 11.52
N LEU A 121 12.80 11.06 11.49
CA LEU A 121 12.53 10.29 10.27
C LEU A 121 11.14 9.69 10.32
N SER A 122 10.34 9.96 9.29
CA SER A 122 8.99 9.39 9.14
C SER A 122 8.90 8.64 7.82
N ILE A 123 8.24 7.48 7.82
CA ILE A 123 8.16 6.59 6.66
C ILE A 123 6.71 6.16 6.46
N THR A 124 6.25 6.24 5.22
CA THR A 124 4.91 5.77 4.85
C THR A 124 4.93 4.97 3.55
N ILE A 125 4.21 3.85 3.54
CA ILE A 125 4.29 2.83 2.49
C ILE A 125 2.89 2.32 2.16
N THR A 126 2.62 2.10 0.87
CA THR A 126 1.44 1.37 0.41
C THR A 126 1.79 0.40 -0.71
N VAL A 127 1.11 -0.74 -0.75
CA VAL A 127 1.45 -1.89 -1.59
C VAL A 127 0.20 -2.47 -2.24
N SER A 128 0.34 -2.87 -3.50
CA SER A 128 -0.61 -3.68 -4.27
C SER A 128 0.11 -4.93 -4.80
N GLY A 129 -0.59 -6.04 -4.96
CA GLY A 129 0.02 -7.27 -5.48
C GLY A 129 -0.73 -8.53 -5.11
N CYS A 130 -0.05 -9.67 -5.19
CA CYS A 130 -0.60 -10.95 -4.77
C CYS A 130 -0.80 -10.96 -3.25
N GLY A 131 -2.04 -11.17 -2.81
CA GLY A 131 -2.38 -10.95 -1.40
C GLY A 131 -1.67 -11.90 -0.44
N GLU A 132 -1.59 -13.18 -0.82
CA GLU A 132 -1.02 -14.25 -0.01
C GLU A 132 0.48 -14.05 0.23
N THR A 133 1.22 -13.62 -0.79
CA THR A 133 2.66 -13.36 -0.68
C THR A 133 2.93 -12.12 0.19
N LEU A 134 2.16 -11.05 0.00
CA LEU A 134 2.28 -9.80 0.77
C LEU A 134 2.00 -10.01 2.27
N ILE A 135 1.00 -10.83 2.60
CA ILE A 135 0.70 -11.20 3.99
C ILE A 135 1.85 -12.03 4.57
N LYS A 136 2.32 -13.05 3.84
CA LYS A 136 3.40 -13.92 4.33
C LYS A 136 4.69 -13.18 4.63
N THR A 137 5.01 -12.13 3.88
CA THR A 137 6.22 -11.32 4.10
C THR A 137 6.01 -10.12 5.01
N HIS A 138 4.79 -9.88 5.51
CA HIS A 138 4.43 -8.68 6.27
C HIS A 138 4.96 -7.42 5.55
N PHE A 139 4.64 -7.30 4.25
CA PHE A 139 5.46 -6.53 3.31
C PHE A 139 5.71 -5.07 3.72
N ALA A 140 4.65 -4.29 3.97
CA ALA A 140 4.80 -2.85 4.18
C ALA A 140 5.64 -2.54 5.43
N ARG A 141 5.37 -3.21 6.55
CA ARG A 141 6.17 -3.05 7.78
C ARG A 141 7.60 -3.53 7.59
N SER A 142 7.81 -4.72 7.01
CA SER A 142 9.14 -5.25 6.75
C SER A 142 9.98 -4.31 5.87
N CYS A 143 9.33 -3.61 4.93
CA CYS A 143 9.96 -2.60 4.09
C CYS A 143 10.35 -1.37 4.90
N ALA A 144 9.43 -0.84 5.71
CA ALA A 144 9.71 0.31 6.59
C ALA A 144 10.85 0.02 7.56
N GLU A 145 10.83 -1.12 8.25
CA GLU A 145 11.89 -1.56 9.17
C GLU A 145 13.25 -1.65 8.45
N PHE A 146 13.27 -2.17 7.22
CA PHE A 146 14.51 -2.25 6.42
C PHE A 146 15.03 -0.86 6.04
N ILE A 147 14.15 0.06 5.63
CA ILE A 147 14.54 1.43 5.28
C ILE A 147 15.04 2.19 6.50
N PHE A 148 14.31 2.11 7.62
CA PHE A 148 14.73 2.70 8.89
C PHE A 148 16.12 2.23 9.30
N GLN A 149 16.37 0.92 9.22
CA GLN A 149 17.68 0.37 9.55
C GLN A 149 18.77 0.95 8.63
N LYS A 150 18.52 0.98 7.32
CA LYS A 150 19.54 1.39 6.34
C LYS A 150 19.86 2.88 6.39
N LEU A 151 18.85 3.74 6.53
CA LEU A 151 19.06 5.19 6.66
C LEU A 151 19.69 5.57 8.00
N ARG A 152 19.52 4.76 9.07
CA ARG A 152 20.23 4.96 10.34
C ARG A 152 21.69 4.49 10.28
N GLU A 153 21.97 3.46 9.49
CA GLU A 153 23.34 2.98 9.25
C GLU A 153 24.14 3.96 8.39
N ASP A 154 23.49 4.55 7.37
CA ASP A 154 24.06 5.57 6.48
C ASP A 154 22.97 6.51 5.97
N GLU A 155 22.99 7.75 6.46
CA GLU A 155 22.02 8.80 6.10
C GLU A 155 22.12 9.25 4.63
N ASN A 156 23.27 9.01 3.98
CA ASN A 156 23.51 9.39 2.59
C ASN A 156 23.16 8.27 1.60
N SER A 157 22.67 7.13 2.08
CA SER A 157 22.27 6.02 1.22
C SER A 157 21.05 6.39 0.39
N CYS A 158 21.13 6.12 -0.92
CA CYS A 158 20.03 6.36 -1.85
C CYS A 158 18.79 5.51 -1.49
N LEU A 159 17.65 6.17 -1.25
CA LEU A 159 16.39 5.51 -0.92
C LEU A 159 16.00 4.45 -1.97
N MET A 160 16.26 4.73 -3.25
CA MET A 160 15.93 3.80 -4.31
C MET A 160 16.70 2.48 -4.20
N ASP A 161 18.00 2.56 -3.93
CA ASP A 161 18.86 1.38 -3.82
C ASP A 161 18.43 0.53 -2.62
N ILE A 162 18.09 1.18 -1.50
CA ILE A 162 17.54 0.51 -0.31
C ILE A 162 16.25 -0.24 -0.67
N VAL A 163 15.31 0.44 -1.32
CA VAL A 163 13.99 -0.11 -1.67
C VAL A 163 14.10 -1.25 -2.68
N GLN A 164 14.97 -1.13 -3.69
CA GLN A 164 15.23 -2.20 -4.66
C GLN A 164 15.88 -3.41 -4.01
N ASN A 165 16.87 -3.19 -3.14
CA ASN A 165 17.51 -4.26 -2.39
C ASN A 165 16.49 -4.99 -1.52
N PHE A 166 15.67 -4.26 -0.77
CA PHE A 166 14.56 -4.85 -0.02
C PHE A 166 13.68 -5.74 -0.91
N PHE A 167 13.23 -5.21 -2.04
CA PHE A 167 12.32 -5.93 -2.92
C PHE A 167 12.94 -7.24 -3.45
N LYS A 168 14.23 -7.19 -3.81
CA LYS A 168 14.97 -8.37 -4.25
C LYS A 168 15.14 -9.39 -3.13
N ILE A 169 15.79 -9.00 -2.03
CA ILE A 169 16.27 -9.96 -1.02
C ILE A 169 15.21 -10.35 0.01
N ARG A 170 14.25 -9.46 0.32
CA ARG A 170 13.21 -9.70 1.34
C ARG A 170 11.87 -10.12 0.77
N TYR A 171 11.63 -9.92 -0.53
CA TYR A 171 10.41 -10.37 -1.20
C TYR A 171 10.68 -11.43 -2.27
N LEU A 172 11.35 -11.10 -3.38
CA LEU A 172 11.50 -12.03 -4.51
C LEU A 172 12.26 -13.32 -4.13
N GLU A 173 13.38 -13.16 -3.40
CA GLU A 173 14.25 -14.24 -2.92
C GLU A 173 13.87 -14.74 -1.51
N SER A 174 12.73 -14.29 -0.98
CA SER A 174 12.31 -14.64 0.38
C SER A 174 12.04 -16.13 0.52
N ARG A 175 12.68 -16.76 1.52
CA ARG A 175 12.41 -18.16 1.90
C ARG A 175 10.93 -18.43 2.23
N LEU A 176 10.19 -17.41 2.65
CA LEU A 176 8.76 -17.50 2.98
C LEU A 176 7.89 -17.74 1.75
N LEU A 177 8.43 -17.44 0.56
CA LEU A 177 7.72 -17.53 -0.71
C LEU A 177 8.25 -18.66 -1.61
N ASN A 178 9.03 -19.61 -1.07
CA ASN A 178 9.61 -20.71 -1.85
C ASN A 178 8.56 -21.64 -2.49
N GLU A 179 7.37 -21.74 -1.88
CA GLU A 179 6.25 -22.53 -2.40
C GLU A 179 5.45 -21.82 -3.50
N PHE A 180 5.72 -20.53 -3.74
CA PHE A 180 4.99 -19.73 -4.73
C PHE A 180 5.77 -19.68 -6.03
N ASP A 181 5.08 -19.94 -7.14
CA ASP A 181 5.60 -19.70 -8.47
C ASP A 181 5.95 -18.23 -8.68
N THR A 182 6.95 -17.96 -9.52
CA THR A 182 7.43 -16.61 -9.82
C THR A 182 6.30 -15.68 -10.29
N CYS A 183 5.33 -16.20 -11.05
CA CYS A 183 4.17 -15.44 -11.53
C CYS A 183 3.24 -14.95 -10.40
N ARG A 184 3.30 -15.55 -9.21
CA ARG A 184 2.54 -15.16 -8.03
C ARG A 184 3.30 -14.22 -7.11
N LYS A 185 4.62 -14.06 -7.30
CA LYS A 185 5.43 -13.09 -6.55
C LYS A 185 5.32 -11.69 -7.14
N THR A 186 4.10 -11.21 -7.33
CA THR A 186 3.83 -9.89 -7.90
C THR A 186 3.55 -8.87 -6.81
N ALA A 187 4.20 -7.71 -6.89
CA ALA A 187 3.91 -6.57 -6.06
C ALA A 187 4.32 -5.27 -6.75
N GLY A 188 3.65 -4.19 -6.36
CA GLY A 188 4.01 -2.82 -6.68
C GLY A 188 3.72 -1.94 -5.47
N PHE A 189 4.64 -1.06 -5.13
CA PHE A 189 4.56 -0.27 -3.91
C PHE A 189 5.19 1.10 -4.07
N ILE A 190 4.72 2.02 -3.25
CA ILE A 190 5.22 3.39 -3.13
C ILE A 190 5.68 3.58 -1.69
N VAL A 191 6.81 4.25 -1.53
CA VAL A 191 7.39 4.66 -0.26
C VAL A 191 7.58 6.17 -0.30
N VAL A 192 7.22 6.84 0.80
CA VAL A 192 7.63 8.21 1.05
C VAL A 192 8.39 8.25 2.37
N VAL A 193 9.56 8.88 2.34
CA VAL A 193 10.38 9.16 3.50
C VAL A 193 10.39 10.66 3.73
N CYS A 194 10.21 11.07 4.98
CA CYS A 194 10.29 12.46 5.39
C CYS A 194 11.32 12.60 6.53
N GLN A 195 12.37 13.37 6.27
CA GLN A 195 13.38 13.73 7.26
C GLN A 195 13.14 15.15 7.75
N LYS A 196 13.20 15.33 9.08
CA LYS A 196 13.11 16.65 9.71
C LYS A 196 14.52 17.21 9.90
N CYS A 197 14.84 18.28 9.20
CA CYS A 197 16.12 18.95 9.37
C CYS A 197 16.14 19.70 10.71
N LYS A 198 17.15 19.45 11.54
CA LYS A 198 17.38 20.23 12.78
C LYS A 198 17.97 21.58 12.40
N THR A 199 17.20 22.65 12.56
CA THR A 199 17.71 24.02 12.45
C THR A 199 18.51 24.36 13.71
N ASN A 200 19.81 24.63 13.58
CA ASN A 200 20.68 25.07 14.68
C ASN A 200 20.39 26.49 15.21
N VAL A 201 19.21 27.05 14.93
CA VAL A 201 18.87 28.43 15.30
C VAL A 201 17.62 28.39 16.17
N GLU A 202 17.82 28.57 17.48
CA GLU A 202 16.77 28.86 18.46
C GLU A 202 16.15 30.23 18.14
N THR A 203 15.19 30.28 17.20
CA THR A 203 14.31 31.43 17.03
C THR A 203 12.87 30.93 17.04
N GLU A 204 11.99 31.72 17.67
CA GLU A 204 10.64 31.37 18.15
C GLU A 204 9.60 30.97 17.07
N ASN A 205 10.02 30.56 15.87
CA ASN A 205 9.16 29.96 14.86
C ASN A 205 9.83 28.69 14.32
N ASN A 206 9.71 27.58 15.07
CA ASN A 206 10.19 26.24 14.69
C ASN A 206 9.47 25.70 13.44
N ILE A 207 9.89 26.13 12.26
CA ILE A 207 9.58 25.45 11.00
C ILE A 207 10.81 24.60 10.69
N SER A 208 10.78 23.32 11.06
CA SER A 208 11.78 22.36 10.59
C SER A 208 11.61 22.20 9.09
N ASP A 209 12.64 22.50 8.31
CA ASP A 209 12.65 22.16 6.89
C ASP A 209 12.47 20.63 6.75
N LEU A 210 11.58 20.24 5.85
CA LEU A 210 11.27 18.83 5.59
C LEU A 210 11.94 18.43 4.29
N LEU A 211 12.81 17.42 4.35
CA LEU A 211 13.26 16.71 3.16
C LEU A 211 12.32 15.54 2.91
N ILE A 212 11.67 15.53 1.74
CA ILE A 212 10.71 14.49 1.36
C ILE A 212 11.23 13.77 0.13
N GLU A 213 11.42 12.46 0.25
CA GLU A 213 11.81 11.57 -0.84
C GLU A 213 10.68 10.58 -1.15
N LEU A 214 10.43 10.34 -2.43
CA LEU A 214 9.43 9.37 -2.90
C LEU A 214 10.12 8.34 -3.79
N ALA A 215 9.90 7.07 -3.50
CA ALA A 215 10.35 5.95 -4.32
C ALA A 215 9.20 5.00 -4.63
N TYR A 216 9.26 4.31 -5.76
CA TYR A 216 8.32 3.26 -6.11
C TYR A 216 9.03 2.11 -6.81
N VAL A 217 8.53 0.88 -6.65
CA VAL A 217 9.03 -0.32 -7.33
C VAL A 217 7.85 -1.25 -7.61
N HIS A 218 7.84 -1.88 -8.79
CA HIS A 218 6.91 -2.96 -9.08
C HIS A 218 7.47 -3.96 -10.09
N ASN A 219 6.90 -5.16 -10.11
CA ASN A 219 7.10 -6.17 -11.15
C ASN A 219 5.79 -6.58 -11.84
N SER A 220 4.71 -5.82 -11.63
CA SER A 220 3.49 -5.92 -12.43
C SER A 220 3.71 -5.38 -13.84
N GLU A 221 2.87 -5.80 -14.79
CA GLU A 221 2.92 -5.26 -16.15
C GLU A 221 2.72 -3.74 -16.19
N GLU A 222 1.87 -3.23 -15.30
CA GLU A 222 1.55 -1.82 -15.19
C GLU A 222 1.27 -1.44 -13.72
N MET A 223 1.66 -0.22 -13.34
CA MET A 223 1.32 0.42 -12.07
C MET A 223 1.07 1.91 -12.33
N VAL A 224 -0.11 2.40 -11.95
CA VAL A 224 -0.46 3.82 -12.08
C VAL A 224 -0.16 4.55 -10.78
N ILE A 225 0.55 5.66 -10.90
CA ILE A 225 0.99 6.47 -9.77
C ILE A 225 0.56 7.92 -10.01
N GLY A 226 0.07 8.57 -8.95
CA GLY A 226 -0.20 10.00 -8.93
C GLY A 226 0.31 10.59 -7.64
N TYR A 227 0.93 11.77 -7.71
CA TYR A 227 1.42 12.50 -6.55
C TYR A 227 1.14 13.99 -6.69
N GLY A 228 1.04 14.66 -5.55
CA GLY A 228 0.75 16.07 -5.48
C GLY A 228 1.49 16.74 -4.34
N LEU A 229 2.02 17.94 -4.59
CA LEU A 229 2.63 18.77 -3.57
C LEU A 229 1.88 20.11 -3.49
N ARG A 230 1.58 20.53 -2.26
CA ARG A 230 1.12 21.88 -1.95
C ARG A 230 2.22 22.65 -1.23
N ARG A 231 2.69 23.74 -1.85
CA ARG A 231 3.71 24.63 -1.29
C ARG A 231 3.11 25.60 -0.27
N LYS A 232 3.97 26.21 0.57
CA LYS A 232 3.57 27.22 1.57
C LYS A 232 2.84 28.43 0.97
N ASN A 233 3.16 28.78 -0.28
CA ASN A 233 2.49 29.87 -1.03
C ASN A 233 1.08 29.49 -1.55
N GLY A 234 0.58 28.29 -1.26
CA GLY A 234 -0.72 27.79 -1.71
C GLY A 234 -0.71 27.13 -3.10
N GLU A 235 0.40 27.21 -3.84
CA GLU A 235 0.55 26.57 -5.15
C GLU A 235 0.49 25.04 -5.00
N THR A 236 -0.29 24.39 -5.85
CA THR A 236 -0.40 22.93 -5.89
C THR A 236 0.08 22.41 -7.23
N LYS A 237 1.06 21.49 -7.21
CA LYS A 237 1.55 20.77 -8.39
C LYS A 237 1.07 19.32 -8.30
N LEU A 238 0.39 18.85 -9.34
CA LEU A 238 -0.09 17.47 -9.46
C LEU A 238 0.58 16.80 -10.66
N GLN A 239 0.95 15.54 -10.51
CA GLN A 239 1.44 14.70 -11.59
C GLN A 239 0.88 13.29 -11.47
N SER A 240 0.70 12.63 -12.62
CA SER A 240 0.34 11.22 -12.68
C SER A 240 0.95 10.59 -13.91
N PHE A 241 1.37 9.34 -13.79
CA PHE A 241 1.91 8.56 -14.89
C PHE A 241 1.58 7.08 -14.71
N SER A 242 1.66 6.35 -15.82
CA SER A 242 1.56 4.88 -15.80
C SER A 242 2.93 4.30 -16.05
N SER A 243 3.46 3.60 -15.05
CA SER A 243 4.70 2.87 -15.17
C SER A 243 4.43 1.48 -15.76
N LYS A 244 5.20 1.10 -16.78
CA LYS A 244 5.14 -0.23 -17.39
C LYS A 244 6.49 -0.92 -17.21
N SER A 245 6.47 -2.15 -16.73
CA SER A 245 7.69 -2.97 -16.61
C SER A 245 7.73 -4.00 -17.73
N GLU A 246 8.75 -3.94 -18.59
CA GLU A 246 9.09 -5.04 -19.50
C GLU A 246 9.93 -6.09 -18.75
N ASN A 247 9.47 -7.34 -18.73
CA ASN A 247 10.22 -8.48 -18.19
C ASN A 247 10.74 -8.36 -16.74
N GLY A 248 9.98 -7.72 -15.84
CA GLY A 248 10.36 -7.62 -14.42
C GLY A 248 11.55 -6.70 -14.15
N LYS A 249 11.91 -5.82 -15.10
CA LYS A 249 12.83 -4.72 -14.85
C LYS A 249 12.11 -3.62 -14.06
N VAL A 250 12.73 -3.22 -12.95
CA VAL A 250 12.27 -2.12 -12.10
C VAL A 250 12.20 -0.85 -12.93
N ASP A 251 11.01 -0.25 -13.05
CA ASP A 251 10.92 1.11 -13.54
C ASP A 251 11.53 2.05 -12.50
N LEU A 252 12.48 2.85 -12.96
CA LEU A 252 13.50 3.54 -12.18
C LEU A 252 13.36 5.06 -12.28
N SER A 253 12.19 5.56 -12.69
CA SER A 253 11.99 7.01 -12.82
C SER A 253 11.76 7.66 -11.44
N LEU A 254 12.85 7.80 -10.69
CA LEU A 254 12.98 8.93 -9.77
C LEU A 254 13.08 10.19 -10.63
N ASN A 255 12.07 11.04 -10.53
CA ASN A 255 12.42 12.45 -10.48
C ASN A 255 12.96 12.63 -9.06
N ASP A 256 14.24 12.97 -8.92
CA ASP A 256 14.71 13.77 -7.80
C ASP A 256 13.80 15.00 -7.76
N VAL A 257 12.73 14.91 -6.99
CA VAL A 257 12.07 16.09 -6.52
C VAL A 257 12.40 16.16 -5.05
N GLY A 258 13.66 16.48 -4.79
CA GLY A 258 14.04 17.13 -3.56
C GLY A 258 13.15 18.36 -3.44
N PHE A 259 12.11 18.24 -2.64
CA PHE A 259 11.27 19.35 -2.29
C PHE A 259 11.81 19.90 -0.99
N GLU A 260 12.54 21.01 -1.05
CA GLU A 260 12.61 21.89 0.11
C GLU A 260 11.19 22.48 0.28
N VAL A 261 10.52 22.15 1.39
CA VAL A 261 9.18 22.66 1.74
C VAL A 261 9.27 23.69 2.85
#